data_AF-Q7N8A8-F1
#
_entry.id   AF-Q7N8A8-F1
#
_cell.length_a   1.000
_cell.length_b   1.000
_cell.length_c   1.000
_cell.angle_alpha   90.00
_cell.angle_beta   90.00
_cell.angle_gamma   90.00
#
_symmetry.space_group_name_H-M   'P 1'
#
loop_
_entity.id
_entity.type
_entity.pdbx_description
1 polymer ?
#
loop_
_entity_poly.entity_id
_entity_poly.type
_entity_poly.pdbx_seq_one_letter_code
_entity_poly.pdbx_strand_id
1 'polypeptide(L)'
;MEHYWELILFLRLQKEVLITASPEVRDYINGLTAYYSGSLIWVRDNKRYCSVSGLSCDNLFEGGLFTDILLLESFESSRLPSFEWWWEYDPARTTHMN
;
A
#
# COMPACT_ATOMS: atom_id res chain seq x y z
N MET A 1 3.11 0.01 -15.65
CA MET A 1 2.59 -0.44 -14.34
C MET A 1 3.63 0.01 -13.32
N GLU A 2 3.55 1.26 -12.82
CA GLU A 2 4.74 2.01 -12.35
C GLU A 2 4.68 2.54 -10.90
N HIS A 3 3.74 2.11 -10.05
CA HIS A 3 3.56 2.70 -8.70
C HIS A 3 3.41 1.66 -7.58
N TYR A 4 4.37 0.73 -7.45
CA TYR A 4 4.39 -0.26 -6.36
C TYR A 4 5.47 0.02 -5.30
N TRP A 5 6.28 1.06 -5.53
CA TRP A 5 7.46 1.37 -4.74
C TRP A 5 7.09 1.83 -3.32
N GLU A 6 6.01 2.59 -3.17
CA GLU A 6 5.47 3.02 -1.87
C GLU A 6 4.99 1.85 -1.02
N LEU A 7 4.27 0.91 -1.63
CA LEU A 7 3.69 -0.22 -0.90
C LEU A 7 4.81 -1.12 -0.36
N ILE A 8 5.85 -1.34 -1.16
CA ILE A 8 7.03 -2.11 -0.74
C ILE A 8 7.79 -1.36 0.38
N LEU A 9 7.94 -0.04 0.28
CA LEU A 9 8.53 0.76 1.37
C LEU A 9 7.69 0.69 2.65
N PHE A 10 6.37 0.85 2.55
CA PHE A 10 5.44 0.75 3.68
C PHE A 10 5.55 -0.60 4.37
N LEU A 11 5.54 -1.72 3.63
CA LEU A 11 5.62 -3.06 4.20
C LEU A 11 6.95 -3.28 4.94
N ARG A 12 8.06 -2.76 4.41
CA ARG A 12 9.38 -2.83 5.07
C ARG A 12 9.42 -2.00 6.35
N LEU A 13 8.97 -0.75 6.29
CA LEU A 13 8.88 0.14 7.45
C LEU A 13 7.96 -0.42 8.53
N GLN A 14 6.79 -0.94 8.15
CA GLN A 14 5.86 -1.57 9.07
C GLN A 14 6.54 -2.73 9.80
N LYS A 15 7.22 -3.62 9.07
CA LYS A 15 7.91 -4.76 9.66
C LYS A 15 8.95 -4.31 10.70
N GLU A 16 9.76 -3.32 10.36
CA GLU A 16 10.81 -2.78 11.24
C GLU A 16 10.22 -2.10 12.50
N VAL A 17 9.25 -1.21 12.32
CA VAL A 17 8.62 -0.46 13.42
C VAL A 17 7.90 -1.41 14.38
N LEU A 18 7.23 -2.44 13.87
CA LEU A 18 6.50 -3.40 14.70
C LEU A 18 7.40 -4.27 15.58
N ILE A 19 8.73 -4.26 15.41
CA ILE A 19 9.67 -4.95 16.30
C ILE A 19 9.65 -4.30 17.69
N THR A 20 9.55 -2.98 17.76
CA THR A 20 9.70 -2.21 19.01
C THR A 20 8.49 -1.35 19.37
N ALA A 21 7.47 -1.31 18.53
CA ALA A 21 6.25 -0.53 18.75
C ALA A 21 5.52 -0.90 20.06
N SER A 22 5.01 0.13 20.75
CA SER A 22 4.06 -0.08 21.85
C SER A 22 2.76 -0.73 21.33
N PRO A 23 1.94 -1.33 22.21
CA PRO A 23 0.66 -1.90 21.83
C PRO A 23 -0.24 -0.92 21.06
N GLU A 24 -0.30 0.33 21.50
CA GLU A 24 -1.15 1.37 20.90
C GLU A 24 -0.67 1.74 19.50
N VAL A 25 0.65 1.84 19.30
CA VAL A 25 1.25 2.11 17.99
C VAL A 25 1.03 0.93 17.04
N ARG A 26 1.13 -0.30 17.55
CA ARG A 26 0.82 -1.51 16.77
C ARG A 26 -0.63 -1.51 16.30
N ASP A 27 -1.57 -1.20 17.18
CA ASP A 27 -3.00 -1.13 16.85
C ASP A 27 -3.28 -0.05 15.80
N TYR A 28 -2.64 1.12 15.94
CA TYR A 28 -2.73 2.20 14.96
C TYR A 28 -2.23 1.75 13.57
N ILE A 29 -1.04 1.13 13.50
CA ILE A 29 -0.45 0.66 12.25
C ILE A 29 -1.31 -0.44 11.61
N ASN A 30 -1.84 -1.36 12.40
CA ASN A 30 -2.76 -2.40 11.91
C ASN A 30 -4.05 -1.78 11.35
N GLY A 31 -4.56 -0.74 12.02
CA GLY A 31 -5.68 0.05 11.53
C GLY A 31 -5.42 0.69 10.17
N LEU A 32 -4.21 1.24 9.94
CA LEU A 32 -3.81 1.79 8.64
C LEU A 32 -3.77 0.70 7.56
N THR A 33 -3.22 -0.47 7.85
CA THR A 33 -3.21 -1.60 6.91
C THR A 33 -4.63 -2.06 6.56
N ALA A 34 -5.50 -2.18 7.56
CA ALA A 34 -6.90 -2.55 7.36
C ALA A 34 -7.67 -1.48 6.55
N TYR A 35 -7.39 -0.20 6.80
CA TYR A 35 -7.97 0.90 6.04
C TYR A 35 -7.56 0.84 4.56
N TYR A 36 -6.28 0.64 4.27
CA TYR A 36 -5.78 0.58 2.91
C TYR A 36 -6.34 -0.64 2.16
N SER A 37 -6.26 -1.85 2.74
CA SER A 37 -6.77 -3.07 2.11
C SER A 37 -8.29 -3.04 1.96
N GLY A 38 -9.01 -2.57 2.98
CA GLY A 38 -10.46 -2.39 2.94
C GLY A 38 -10.88 -1.38 1.86
N SER A 39 -10.12 -0.30 1.68
CA SER A 39 -10.38 0.68 0.62
C SER A 39 -10.25 0.07 -0.78
N LEU A 40 -9.25 -0.80 -1.00
CA LEU A 40 -9.08 -1.49 -2.28
C LEU A 40 -10.25 -2.44 -2.59
N ILE A 41 -10.70 -3.21 -1.59
CA ILE A 41 -11.88 -4.08 -1.71
C ILE A 41 -13.12 -3.24 -1.99
N TRP A 42 -13.30 -2.17 -1.22
CA TRP A 42 -14.45 -1.29 -1.35
C TRP A 42 -14.51 -0.64 -2.74
N VAL A 43 -13.40 -0.10 -3.26
CA VAL A 43 -13.38 0.48 -4.61
C VAL A 43 -13.74 -0.55 -5.68
N ARG A 44 -13.29 -1.80 -5.54
CA ARG A 44 -13.61 -2.88 -6.49
C ARG A 44 -15.10 -3.22 -6.51
N ASP A 45 -15.70 -3.36 -5.33
CA ASP A 45 -17.05 -3.93 -5.21
C ASP A 45 -18.15 -2.86 -5.13
N ASN A 46 -17.78 -1.59 -4.92
CA ASN A 46 -18.74 -0.52 -4.78
C ASN A 46 -19.27 -0.04 -6.15
N LYS A 47 -20.60 -0.01 -6.27
CA LYS A 47 -21.35 0.49 -7.44
C LYS A 47 -20.86 1.85 -7.95
N ARG A 48 -20.37 2.70 -7.05
CA ARG A 48 -19.79 4.00 -7.37
C ARG A 48 -18.68 3.93 -8.41
N TYR A 49 -17.91 2.84 -8.42
CA TYR A 49 -16.73 2.69 -9.29
C TYR A 49 -16.89 1.57 -10.31
N CYS A 50 -17.74 0.56 -10.06
CA CYS A 50 -17.94 -0.54 -11.00
C CYS A 50 -19.15 -0.35 -11.93
N SER A 51 -19.99 0.68 -11.75
CA SER A 51 -21.15 0.95 -12.64
C SER A 51 -21.04 2.33 -13.30
N VAL A 52 -21.52 2.44 -14.55
CA VAL A 52 -21.56 3.72 -15.28
C VAL A 52 -22.48 4.73 -14.59
N SER A 53 -23.60 4.27 -14.03
CA SER A 53 -24.58 5.12 -13.36
C SER A 53 -24.19 5.49 -11.93
N GLY A 54 -23.34 4.69 -11.28
CA GLY A 54 -23.07 4.77 -9.84
C GLY A 54 -24.23 4.29 -8.95
N LEU A 55 -25.35 3.89 -9.53
CA LEU A 55 -26.63 3.68 -8.83
C LEU A 55 -27.16 2.25 -8.94
N SER A 56 -26.83 1.52 -10.00
CA SER A 56 -27.30 0.14 -10.24
C SER A 56 -26.14 -0.84 -10.44
N CYS A 57 -26.43 -2.14 -10.26
CA CYS A 57 -25.50 -3.23 -10.59
C CYS A 57 -25.68 -3.74 -12.03
N ASP A 58 -26.32 -2.97 -12.89
CA ASP A 58 -26.56 -3.37 -14.27
C ASP A 58 -25.34 -2.96 -15.12
N ASN A 59 -24.87 -3.86 -15.99
CA ASN A 59 -23.70 -3.64 -16.85
C ASN A 59 -22.45 -3.18 -16.07
N LEU A 60 -22.13 -3.88 -14.99
CA LEU A 60 -20.90 -3.62 -14.22
C LEU A 60 -19.67 -3.84 -15.09
N PHE A 61 -18.69 -2.94 -14.94
CA PHE A 61 -17.34 -3.23 -15.40
C PHE A 61 -16.78 -4.40 -14.59
N GLU A 62 -16.29 -5.45 -15.25
CA GLU A 62 -15.51 -6.48 -14.58
C GLU A 62 -14.16 -5.89 -14.16
N GLY A 63 -13.98 -5.70 -12.85
CA GLY A 63 -12.71 -5.31 -12.27
C GLY A 63 -11.70 -6.45 -12.29
N GLY A 64 -10.42 -6.10 -12.18
CA GLY A 64 -9.34 -7.07 -12.02
C GLY A 64 -9.35 -7.80 -10.67
N LEU A 65 -8.50 -8.82 -10.55
CA LEU A 65 -8.23 -9.52 -9.29
C LEU A 65 -7.03 -8.90 -8.56
N PHE A 66 -7.03 -9.00 -7.23
CA PHE A 66 -5.82 -8.75 -6.47
C PHE A 66 -4.76 -9.76 -6.88
N THR A 67 -3.52 -9.30 -7.01
CA THR A 67 -2.37 -10.15 -7.26
C THR A 67 -1.53 -10.24 -5.99
N ASP A 68 -1.16 -11.46 -5.62
CA ASP A 68 -0.21 -11.73 -4.54
C ASP A 68 1.24 -11.60 -5.02
N ILE A 69 1.45 -11.34 -6.32
CA ILE A 69 2.77 -11.13 -6.89
C ILE A 69 3.26 -9.76 -6.45
N LEU A 70 4.07 -9.75 -5.39
CA LEU A 70 4.96 -8.62 -5.13
C LEU A 70 5.93 -8.53 -6.32
N LEU A 71 5.85 -7.43 -7.07
CA LEU A 71 6.85 -7.09 -8.06
C LEU A 71 8.23 -7.03 -7.40
N LEU A 72 9.25 -7.40 -8.20
CA LEU A 72 10.66 -7.49 -7.82
C LEU A 72 11.04 -6.40 -6.80
N GLU A 73 11.72 -6.79 -5.71
CA GLU A 73 12.20 -5.86 -4.68
C GLU A 73 12.88 -4.66 -5.35
N SER A 74 12.20 -3.51 -5.29
CA SER A 74 12.73 -2.25 -5.79
C SER A 74 13.18 -1.40 -4.63
N PHE A 75 14.42 -0.94 -4.74
CA PHE A 75 15.03 0.03 -3.84
C PHE A 75 14.94 1.45 -4.41
N GLU A 76 14.35 1.62 -5.60
CA GLU A 76 14.24 2.92 -6.25
C GLU A 76 13.07 3.73 -5.69
N SER A 77 13.34 5.02 -5.46
CA SER A 77 12.28 6.00 -5.23
C SER A 77 11.60 6.36 -6.54
N SER A 78 10.36 6.80 -6.44
CA SER A 78 9.60 7.46 -7.51
C SER A 78 10.15 8.77 -8.00
N ARG A 79 11.12 9.33 -7.28
CA ARG A 79 11.68 10.66 -7.53
C ARG A 79 10.64 11.77 -7.44
N LEU A 80 9.53 11.55 -6.73
CA LEU A 80 8.56 12.57 -6.39
C LEU A 80 9.11 13.41 -5.22
N PRO A 81 9.46 14.69 -5.43
CA PRO A 81 10.16 15.48 -4.41
C PRO A 81 9.44 15.59 -3.06
N SER A 82 8.10 15.54 -3.07
CA SER A 82 7.28 15.62 -1.85
C SER A 82 7.37 14.39 -0.94
N PHE A 83 7.78 13.24 -1.49
CA PHE A 83 7.80 11.95 -0.79
C PHE A 83 9.19 11.29 -0.78
N GLU A 84 10.18 11.91 -1.43
CA GLU A 84 11.54 11.36 -1.53
C GLU A 84 12.14 11.06 -0.16
N TRP A 85 11.89 11.94 0.82
CA TRP A 85 12.41 11.82 2.18
C TRP A 85 11.95 10.54 2.91
N TRP A 86 10.86 9.90 2.49
CA TRP A 86 10.42 8.61 3.07
C TRP A 86 11.47 7.51 2.89
N TRP A 87 12.21 7.57 1.78
CA TRP A 87 13.22 6.57 1.44
C TRP A 87 14.49 6.68 2.27
N GLU A 88 14.68 7.76 3.02
CA GLU A 88 15.76 7.88 4.02
C GLU A 88 15.57 6.89 5.18
N TYR A 89 14.33 6.43 5.40
CA TYR A 89 13.98 5.50 6.48
C TYR A 89 13.90 4.03 6.03
N ASP A 90 14.15 3.73 4.76
CA ASP A 90 14.05 2.36 4.23
C ASP A 90 15.05 1.42 4.95
N PRO A 91 14.58 0.43 5.74
CA PRO A 91 15.47 -0.47 6.49
C PRO A 91 16.45 -1.23 5.58
N ALA A 92 16.05 -1.49 4.33
CA ALA A 92 16.91 -2.16 3.37
C ALA A 92 18.10 -1.28 2.93
N ARG A 93 17.99 0.05 3.00
CA ARG A 93 19.10 0.97 2.70
C ARG A 93 20.04 1.13 3.90
N THR A 94 19.50 1.09 5.12
CA THR A 94 20.29 1.27 6.35
C THR A 94 21.17 0.06 6.67
N THR A 95 20.76 -1.15 6.28
CA THR A 95 21.51 -2.38 6.54
C THR A 95 22.79 -2.49 5.69
N HIS A 96 22.89 -1.75 4.59
CA HIS A 96 24.07 -1.71 3.72
C HIS A 96 25.14 -0.68 4.14
N MET A 97 24.93 0.05 5.23
CA MET A 97 25.86 1.09 5.72
C MET A 97 26.62 0.70 7.01
N ASN A 98 26.47 -0.53 7.51
CA ASN A 98 27.24 -1.07 8.64
C ASN A 98 28.17 -2.20 8.21
#